data_AF-A0A953EF28-F1
#
_entry.id   AF-A0A953EF28-F1
#
_cell.length_a   1.000
_cell.length_b   1.000
_cell.length_c   1.000
_cell.angle_alpha   90.00
_cell.angle_beta   90.00
_cell.angle_gamma   90.00
#
_symmetry.space_group_name_H-M   'P 1'
#
loop_
_entity.id
_entity.type
_entity.pdbx_description
1 polymer ?
#
loop_
_entity_poly.entity_id
_entity_poly.type
_entity_poly.pdbx_seq_one_letter_code
_entity_poly.pdbx_strand_id
1 'polypeptide(L)'
;MDTPMPSSPDRSATDNIPEFAVSEIAGAIRRTLEGAFGRVRVRGEITELKRYPSGHVYLSLKDENAKLEAVIWKTAVPRLAIRPENGLEVIA
;
A
#
# COMPACT_ATOMS: atom_id res chain seq x y z
N MET A 1 -62.28 -2.76 20.97
CA MET A 1 -61.15 -3.64 20.58
C MET A 1 -60.27 -2.80 19.67
N ASP A 2 -59.28 -2.15 20.26
CA ASP A 2 -58.28 -1.37 19.52
C ASP A 2 -57.12 -2.33 19.25
N THR A 3 -56.96 -2.73 18.00
CA THR A 3 -55.85 -3.61 17.59
C THR A 3 -54.78 -2.70 16.99
N PRO A 4 -53.64 -2.45 17.66
CA PRO A 4 -52.53 -1.79 16.99
C PRO A 4 -51.92 -2.75 15.96
N MET A 5 -51.85 -2.29 14.71
CA MET A 5 -51.14 -2.97 13.63
C MET A 5 -49.63 -2.97 13.91
N PRO A 6 -48.88 -4.01 13.51
CA PRO A 6 -47.43 -4.04 13.64
C PRO A 6 -46.79 -3.03 12.67
N SER A 7 -46.04 -2.07 13.20
CA SER A 7 -45.17 -1.20 12.40
C SER A 7 -43.80 -1.86 12.22
N SER A 8 -43.52 -2.37 11.02
CA SER A 8 -42.20 -2.51 10.36
C SER A 8 -42.36 -3.48 9.17
N PRO A 9 -41.61 -3.34 8.05
CA PRO A 9 -40.20 -2.94 7.96
C PRO A 9 -39.99 -1.81 6.93
N ASP A 10 -38.93 -1.01 6.99
CA ASP A 10 -37.75 -1.29 6.17
C ASP A 10 -36.61 -0.37 6.64
N ARG A 11 -35.78 -0.87 7.56
CA ARG A 11 -34.48 -0.26 7.81
C ARG A 11 -33.54 -0.73 6.71
N SER A 12 -33.37 0.13 5.70
CA SER A 12 -32.19 0.20 4.84
C SER A 12 -31.70 -1.14 4.28
N ALA A 13 -32.40 -1.65 3.27
CA ALA A 13 -31.91 -2.69 2.37
C ALA A 13 -30.76 -2.19 1.44
N THR A 14 -29.78 -1.44 1.97
CA THR A 14 -28.69 -0.84 1.16
C THR A 14 -27.27 -1.00 1.68
N ASP A 15 -27.00 -1.69 2.79
CA ASP A 15 -25.60 -1.98 3.16
C ASP A 15 -25.38 -3.46 3.44
N ASN A 16 -25.55 -4.27 2.38
CA ASN A 16 -24.90 -5.59 2.29
C ASN A 16 -23.39 -5.48 1.99
N ILE A 17 -22.85 -4.27 2.01
CA ILE A 17 -21.43 -4.00 1.88
C ILE A 17 -20.90 -3.85 3.31
N PRO A 18 -20.13 -4.81 3.83
CA PRO A 18 -19.49 -4.63 5.12
C PRO A 18 -18.59 -3.38 5.06
N GLU A 19 -18.91 -2.40 5.90
CA GLU A 19 -18.07 -1.22 6.11
C GLU A 19 -16.84 -1.66 6.90
N PHE A 20 -15.68 -1.61 6.26
CA PHE A 20 -14.42 -1.90 6.91
C PHE A 20 -13.76 -0.59 7.34
N ALA A 21 -13.23 -0.56 8.56
CA ALA A 21 -12.33 0.51 8.94
C ALA A 21 -11.08 0.47 8.04
N VAL A 22 -10.52 1.64 7.74
CA VAL A 22 -9.28 1.75 6.95
C VAL A 22 -8.16 0.88 7.55
N SER A 23 -8.12 0.77 8.89
CA SER A 23 -7.20 -0.10 9.63
C SER A 23 -7.42 -1.60 9.39
N GLU A 24 -8.67 -2.03 9.19
CA GLU A 24 -9.01 -3.43 8.92
C GLU A 24 -8.57 -3.85 7.52
N ILE A 25 -8.85 -3.03 6.51
CA ILE A 25 -8.37 -3.25 5.14
C ILE A 25 -6.85 -3.16 5.08
N ALA A 26 -6.23 -2.14 5.68
CA ALA A 26 -4.78 -2.02 5.72
C ALA A 26 -4.12 -3.22 6.43
N GLY A 27 -4.71 -3.71 7.52
CA GLY A 27 -4.25 -4.90 8.23
C GLY A 27 -4.40 -6.18 7.40
N ALA A 28 -5.52 -6.34 6.69
CA ALA A 28 -5.76 -7.49 5.81
C ALA A 28 -4.79 -7.51 4.62
N ILE A 29 -4.56 -6.35 3.99
CA ILE A 29 -3.57 -6.17 2.92
C ILE A 29 -2.18 -6.52 3.45
N ARG A 30 -1.78 -5.98 4.61
CA ARG A 30 -0.47 -6.24 5.20
C ARG A 30 -0.25 -7.73 5.48
N ARG A 31 -1.22 -8.41 6.13
CA ARG A 31 -1.12 -9.86 6.41
C ARG A 31 -1.01 -10.68 5.13
N THR A 32 -1.77 -10.31 4.10
CA THR A 32 -1.73 -10.99 2.80
C THR A 32 -0.37 -10.78 2.12
N LEU A 33 0.13 -9.55 2.12
CA LEU A 33 1.46 -9.23 1.57
C LEU A 33 2.57 -9.96 2.34
N GLU A 34 2.56 -9.93 3.67
CA GLU A 34 3.56 -10.61 4.50
C GLU A 34 3.52 -12.14 4.33
N GLY A 35 2.33 -12.73 4.15
CA GLY A 35 2.16 -14.18 3.96
C GLY A 35 2.45 -14.68 2.55
N ALA A 36 2.09 -13.92 1.51
CA ALA A 36 2.24 -14.32 0.11
C ALA A 36 3.58 -13.88 -0.51
N PHE A 37 4.15 -12.78 -0.03
CA PHE A 37 5.28 -12.09 -0.66
C PHE A 37 6.41 -11.87 0.34
N GLY A 38 7.04 -12.95 0.81
CA GLY A 38 8.16 -12.85 1.77
C GLY A 38 9.37 -12.09 1.22
N ARG A 39 9.72 -12.29 -0.06
CA ARG A 39 10.74 -11.50 -0.76
C ARG A 39 10.36 -11.37 -2.23
N VAL A 40 9.89 -10.20 -2.62
CA VAL A 40 9.52 -9.88 -3.99
C VAL A 40 10.57 -9.04 -4.67
N ARG A 41 10.66 -9.19 -5.99
CA ARG A 41 11.42 -8.31 -6.86
C ARG A 41 10.44 -7.52 -7.72
N VAL A 42 10.50 -6.20 -7.65
CA VAL A 42 9.61 -5.29 -8.36
C VAL A 42 10.42 -4.56 -9.43
N ARG A 43 9.92 -4.58 -10.67
CA ARG A 43 10.47 -3.78 -11.76
C ARG A 43 9.73 -2.45 -11.84
N GLY A 44 10.46 -1.37 -11.95
CA GLY A 44 9.90 -0.04 -12.16
C GLY A 44 10.99 0.99 -12.38
N GLU A 45 10.58 2.18 -12.83
CA GLU A 45 11.46 3.32 -13.00
C GLU A 45 11.59 4.09 -11.68
N ILE A 46 12.82 4.39 -11.28
CA ILE A 46 13.06 5.25 -10.12
C ILE A 46 12.67 6.69 -10.47
N THR A 47 11.81 7.26 -9.65
CA THR A 47 11.36 8.65 -9.69
C THR A 47 11.48 9.27 -8.30
N GLU A 48 11.58 10.60 -8.26
CA GLU A 48 11.63 11.39 -7.02
C GLU A 48 12.66 10.93 -5.97
N LEU A 49 13.84 10.49 -6.42
CA LEU A 49 14.91 10.09 -5.52
C LEU A 49 15.39 11.27 -4.65
N LYS A 50 15.21 11.14 -3.34
CA LYS A 50 15.60 12.12 -2.33
C LYS A 50 16.53 11.47 -1.31
N ARG A 51 17.75 12.00 -1.21
CA ARG A 51 18.71 11.60 -0.17
C ARG A 51 18.63 12.59 0.98
N TYR A 52 18.24 12.10 2.16
CA TYR A 52 18.16 12.94 3.35
C TYR A 52 19.47 12.89 4.16
N PRO A 53 19.77 13.93 4.96
CA PRO A 53 20.95 13.98 5.82
C PRO A 53 21.01 12.84 6.87
N SER A 54 19.86 12.24 7.19
CA SER A 54 19.76 11.05 8.05
C SER A 54 20.45 9.81 7.44
N GLY A 55 20.77 9.85 6.15
CA GLY A 55 21.38 8.76 5.41
C GLY A 55 20.37 7.79 4.80
N HIS A 56 19.06 8.05 4.93
CA HIS A 56 18.02 7.31 4.24
C HIS A 56 17.78 7.89 2.85
N VAL A 57 17.55 7.00 1.88
CA VAL A 57 17.19 7.38 0.51
C VAL A 57 15.73 7.03 0.30
N TYR A 58 14.92 8.04 0.07
CA TYR A 58 13.53 7.85 -0.33
C TYR A 58 13.49 7.85 -1.86
N LEU A 59 12.77 6.91 -2.43
CA LEU A 59 12.53 6.85 -3.86
C LEU A 59 11.09 6.42 -4.13
N SER A 60 10.61 6.71 -5.32
CA SER A 60 9.35 6.18 -5.82
C SER A 60 9.64 5.31 -7.03
N LEU A 61 9.17 4.07 -7.04
CA LEU A 61 9.18 3.21 -8.22
C LEU A 61 7.88 3.43 -8.97
N LYS A 62 7.96 3.89 -10.22
CA LYS A 62 6.81 4.10 -11.09
C LYS A 62 6.80 3.04 -12.19
N ASP A 63 5.61 2.55 -12.49
CA ASP A 63 5.29 1.73 -13.66
C ASP A 63 4.18 2.42 -14.47
N GLU A 64 3.77 1.86 -15.61
CA GLU A 64 2.71 2.44 -16.46
C GLU A 64 1.40 2.66 -15.70
N ASN A 65 1.08 1.81 -14.72
CA ASN A 65 -0.22 1.84 -14.02
C ASN A 65 -0.12 2.07 -12.51
N ALA A 66 1.08 2.16 -11.93
CA ALA A 66 1.26 2.21 -10.49
C ALA A 66 2.47 3.04 -10.05
N LYS A 67 2.42 3.54 -8.82
CA LYS A 67 3.54 4.20 -8.14
C LYS A 67 3.70 3.60 -6.74
N LEU A 68 4.92 3.18 -6.41
CA LEU A 68 5.28 2.59 -5.12
C LEU A 68 6.33 3.48 -4.44
N GLU A 69 6.03 3.99 -3.26
CA GLU A 69 7.02 4.70 -2.45
C GLU A 69 7.86 3.71 -1.65
N ALA A 70 9.18 3.85 -1.72
CA ALA A 70 10.14 2.96 -1.07
C ALA A 70 11.22 3.76 -0.34
N VAL A 71 11.70 3.21 0.77
CA VAL A 71 12.81 3.77 1.56
C VAL A 71 13.96 2.77 1.62
N ILE A 72 15.14 3.23 1.20
CA ILE A 72 16.41 2.54 1.41
C ILE A 72 17.03 3.09 2.68
N TRP A 73 17.12 2.21 3.68
CA TRP A 73 17.74 2.50 4.97
C TRP A 73 19.24 2.73 4.82
N LYS A 74 19.83 3.58 5.66
CA LYS A 74 21.26 3.95 5.63
C LYS A 74 22.18 2.73 5.60
N THR A 75 21.82 1.67 6.31
CA THR A 75 22.56 0.40 6.39
C THR A 75 22.51 -0.42 5.10
N ALA A 76 21.47 -0.23 4.28
CA ALA A 76 21.30 -0.90 2.99
C ALA A 76 21.92 -0.10 1.82
N VAL A 77 22.05 1.23 1.94
CA VAL A 77 22.65 2.11 0.91
C VAL A 77 24.01 1.62 0.39
N PRO A 78 25.01 1.28 1.24
CA PRO A 78 26.33 0.85 0.74
C PRO A 78 26.31 -0.55 0.09
N ARG A 79 25.23 -1.32 0.27
CA ARG A 79 25.07 -2.67 -0.30
C ARG A 79 24.39 -2.63 -1.67
N LEU A 80 23.97 -1.46 -2.14
CA LEU A 80 23.34 -1.32 -3.44
C LEU A 80 24.38 -1.51 -4.54
N ALA A 81 24.15 -2.51 -5.40
CA ALA A 81 25.03 -2.79 -6.54
C ALA A 81 25.02 -1.67 -7.59
N ILE A 82 23.95 -0.87 -7.59
CA ILE A 82 23.74 0.25 -8.49
C ILE A 82 23.59 1.53 -7.68
N ARG A 83 23.97 2.68 -8.26
CA ARG A 83 23.62 3.98 -7.68
C ARG A 83 22.21 4.31 -8.17
N PRO A 84 21.22 4.47 -7.27
CA PRO A 84 19.86 4.77 -7.69
C PRO A 84 19.81 6.22 -8.18
N GLU A 85 19.30 6.40 -9.39
CA GLU A 85 19.19 7.66 -10.13
C GLU A 85 17.78 7.79 -10.72
N ASN A 86 17.26 9.01 -10.86
CA ASN A 86 15.95 9.23 -11.48
C ASN A 86 15.99 8.84 -12.96
N GLY A 87 14.93 8.17 -13.43
CA GLY A 87 14.84 7.64 -14.80
C GLY A 87 15.58 6.31 -14.99
N LEU A 88 16.16 5.73 -13.93
CA LEU A 88 16.76 4.41 -14.01
C LEU A 88 15.68 3.34 -13.82
N GLU A 89 15.54 2.46 -14.80
CA GLU A 89 14.74 1.24 -14.64
C GLU A 89 15.50 0.25 -13.75
N VAL A 90 14.87 -0.17 -12.65
CA VAL A 90 15.47 -1.07 -11.67
C VAL A 90 14.56 -2.24 -11.36
N ILE A 91 15.18 -3.35 -10.96
CA ILE A 91 14.49 -4.52 -10.42
C ILE A 91 14.95 -4.67 -8.96
N ALA A 92 14.13 -4.21 -8.03
CA ALA A 92 14.43 -4.18 -6.59
C ALA A 92 13.78 -5.35 -5.86
#